data_AF-A0A4R5CCH4-F1
#
_entry.id   AF-A0A4R5CCH4-F1
#
_cell.length_a   1.000
_cell.length_b   1.000
_cell.length_c   1.000
_cell.angle_alpha   90.00
_cell.angle_beta   90.00
_cell.angle_gamma   90.00
#
_symmetry.space_group_name_H-M   'P 1'
#
loop_
_entity.id
_entity.type
_entity.pdbx_description
1 polymer ?
#
loop_
_entity_poly.entity_id
_entity_poly.type
_entity_poly.pdbx_seq_one_letter_code
_entity_poly.pdbx_strand_id
1 'polypeptide(L)'
;MASPERARAAARADGLAAGLRCMLGAGRPVPCSARGRAVLPSGWAEAVPAWRFPGRAGTREAARIRRLPHRLAAAEDLELVEVTAAGDTPAAASPDGGGLESGGPAGGGLDAAAALDLAGVRIGVAEAALDRATAYLGERLSDGSQLIRRQLVQGSVADAATELELCAADRSGSADVHRRLSEVEWSIACLFGGGGYLLDGPARPLHLARLVADTWAAPADPGRWG
;
A
#
# COMPACT_ATOMS: atom_id res chain seq x y z
N MET A 1 0.32 7.34 -19.55
CA MET A 1 0.37 7.20 -18.08
C MET A 1 -1.05 7.04 -17.57
N ALA A 2 -1.29 6.11 -16.63
CA ALA A 2 -2.53 6.16 -15.87
C ALA A 2 -2.50 7.44 -15.02
N SER A 3 -3.61 8.17 -14.98
CA SER A 3 -3.76 9.31 -14.06
C SER A 3 -3.99 8.76 -12.65
N PRO A 4 -3.48 9.41 -11.58
CA PRO A 4 -3.80 9.04 -10.21
C PRO A 4 -5.31 8.99 -9.94
N GLU A 5 -6.09 9.79 -10.68
CA GLU A 5 -7.56 9.77 -10.63
C GLU A 5 -8.16 8.47 -11.19
N ARG A 6 -7.57 7.90 -12.25
CA ARG A 6 -8.02 6.63 -12.80
C ARG A 6 -7.71 5.48 -11.84
N ALA A 7 -6.53 5.52 -11.20
CA ALA A 7 -6.15 4.51 -10.21
C ALA A 7 -7.04 4.61 -8.95
N ARG A 8 -7.34 5.84 -8.48
CA ARG A 8 -8.31 6.11 -7.40
C ARG A 8 -9.70 5.59 -7.74
N ALA A 9 -10.23 5.92 -8.92
CA ALA A 9 -11.55 5.49 -9.35
C ALA A 9 -11.67 3.96 -9.43
N ALA A 10 -10.69 3.28 -10.02
CA ALA A 10 -10.65 1.82 -10.08
C ALA A 10 -10.54 1.19 -8.68
N ALA A 11 -9.72 1.77 -7.79
CA ALA A 11 -9.57 1.27 -6.42
C ALA A 11 -10.87 1.41 -5.60
N ARG A 12 -11.58 2.53 -5.78
CA ARG A 12 -12.86 2.78 -5.11
C ARG A 12 -13.96 1.84 -5.60
N ALA A 13 -14.07 1.66 -6.92
CA ALA A 13 -15.12 0.85 -7.54
C ALA A 13 -14.87 -0.65 -7.37
N ASP A 14 -13.65 -1.10 -7.69
CA ASP A 14 -13.33 -2.52 -7.92
C ASP A 14 -12.28 -3.06 -6.93
N GLY A 15 -11.81 -2.25 -5.98
CA GLY A 15 -10.90 -2.66 -4.92
C GLY A 15 -9.41 -2.50 -5.23
N LEU A 16 -8.58 -2.84 -4.24
CA LEU A 16 -7.15 -2.56 -4.24
C LEU A 16 -6.41 -3.14 -5.46
N ALA A 17 -6.68 -4.41 -5.81
CA ALA A 17 -6.05 -5.05 -6.96
C ALA A 17 -6.34 -4.32 -8.28
N ALA A 18 -7.56 -3.82 -8.49
CA ALA A 18 -7.92 -3.08 -9.70
C ALA A 18 -7.17 -1.74 -9.79
N GLY A 19 -7.05 -1.02 -8.68
CA GLY A 19 -6.25 0.20 -8.58
C GLY A 19 -4.77 -0.04 -8.90
N LEU A 20 -4.17 -1.09 -8.32
CA LEU A 20 -2.77 -1.45 -8.58
C LEU A 20 -2.56 -1.90 -10.04
N ARG A 21 -3.49 -2.64 -10.65
CA ARG A 21 -3.42 -2.99 -12.08
C ARG A 21 -3.43 -1.74 -12.96
N CYS A 22 -4.27 -0.76 -12.65
CA CYS A 22 -4.30 0.52 -13.38
C CYS A 22 -2.94 1.24 -13.28
N MET A 23 -2.33 1.25 -12.10
CA MET A 23 -1.03 1.87 -11.88
C MET A 23 0.10 1.14 -12.64
N LEU A 24 0.15 -0.19 -12.53
CA LEU A 24 1.24 -1.01 -13.06
C LEU A 24 1.17 -1.23 -14.57
N GLY A 25 -0.01 -1.10 -15.18
CA GLY A 25 -0.23 -1.28 -16.64
C GLY A 25 0.58 -0.32 -17.53
N ALA A 26 1.28 0.65 -16.96
CA ALA A 26 2.20 1.53 -17.66
C ALA A 26 3.60 0.94 -17.90
N GLY A 27 3.85 -0.33 -17.56
CA GLY A 27 5.15 -0.98 -17.76
C GLY A 27 6.26 -0.47 -16.82
N ARG A 28 5.86 0.12 -15.69
CA ARG A 28 6.80 0.67 -14.71
C ARG A 28 7.53 -0.45 -13.94
N PRO A 29 8.79 -0.24 -13.54
CA PRO A 29 9.44 -1.12 -12.59
C PRO A 29 8.64 -1.21 -11.29
N VAL A 30 8.49 -2.42 -10.76
CA VAL A 30 7.79 -2.65 -9.49
C VAL A 30 8.76 -2.45 -8.33
N PRO A 31 8.46 -1.54 -7.38
CA PRO A 31 9.27 -1.40 -6.18
C PRO A 31 9.17 -2.61 -5.25
N CYS A 32 10.26 -2.89 -4.57
CA CYS A 32 10.37 -3.90 -3.52
C CYS A 32 10.98 -3.27 -2.27
N SER A 33 10.67 -3.84 -1.12
CA SER A 33 11.33 -3.51 0.13
C SER A 33 12.82 -3.91 0.10
N ALA A 34 13.58 -3.50 1.11
CA ALA A 34 15.00 -3.89 1.27
C ALA A 34 15.20 -5.41 1.31
N ARG A 35 14.19 -6.16 1.77
CA ARG A 35 14.19 -7.64 1.78
C ARG A 35 13.67 -8.26 0.47
N GLY A 36 13.50 -7.46 -0.58
CA GLY A 36 12.99 -7.92 -1.86
C GLY A 36 11.49 -8.25 -1.86
N ARG A 37 10.72 -7.81 -0.84
CA ARG A 37 9.27 -8.11 -0.79
C ARG A 37 8.44 -7.08 -1.52
N ALA A 38 7.46 -7.53 -2.29
CA ALA A 38 6.46 -6.70 -2.95
C ALA A 38 5.08 -7.36 -2.90
N VAL A 39 4.03 -6.56 -2.76
CA VAL A 39 2.65 -7.00 -2.97
C VAL A 39 2.19 -6.59 -4.37
N LEU A 40 1.56 -7.50 -5.10
CA LEU A 40 1.12 -7.29 -6.49
C LEU A 40 -0.28 -7.85 -6.71
N PRO A 41 -1.00 -7.43 -7.76
CA PRO A 41 -2.18 -8.16 -8.22
C PRO A 41 -1.83 -9.61 -8.57
N SER A 42 -2.71 -10.56 -8.23
CA SER A 42 -2.51 -11.97 -8.51
C SER A 42 -2.19 -12.20 -10.00
N GLY A 43 -1.16 -13.00 -10.26
CA GLY A 43 -0.70 -13.35 -11.61
C GLY A 43 0.20 -12.30 -12.27
N TRP A 44 0.51 -11.19 -11.60
CA TRP A 44 1.35 -10.14 -12.19
C TRP A 44 2.83 -10.36 -12.03
N ALA A 45 3.29 -11.19 -11.10
CA ALA A 45 4.74 -11.33 -10.87
C ALA A 45 5.52 -11.71 -12.14
N GLU A 46 4.92 -12.54 -13.00
CA GLU A 46 5.49 -12.92 -14.32
C GLU A 46 5.22 -11.92 -15.43
N ALA A 47 4.52 -10.82 -15.19
CA ALA A 47 4.30 -9.75 -16.15
C ALA A 47 5.16 -8.51 -15.82
N VAL A 48 5.82 -8.48 -14.65
CA VAL A 48 6.66 -7.38 -14.22
C VAL A 48 7.87 -7.23 -15.15
N PRO A 49 8.05 -6.07 -15.81
CA PRO A 49 9.16 -5.87 -16.75
C PRO A 49 10.51 -5.68 -16.04
N ALA A 50 10.49 -5.05 -14.87
CA ALA A 50 11.67 -4.78 -14.06
C ALA A 50 11.30 -4.63 -12.59
N TRP A 51 12.27 -4.88 -11.71
CA TRP A 51 12.14 -4.74 -10.26
C TRP A 51 13.04 -3.60 -9.77
N ARG A 52 12.54 -2.81 -8.83
CA ARG A 52 13.30 -1.75 -8.19
C ARG A 52 13.50 -2.09 -6.73
N PHE A 53 14.75 -2.23 -6.32
CA PHE A 53 15.13 -2.42 -4.93
C PHE A 53 15.66 -1.11 -4.36
N PRO A 54 15.80 -1.01 -3.04
CA PRO A 54 16.45 0.13 -2.46
C PRO A 54 17.91 0.25 -2.92
N GLY A 55 18.24 1.37 -3.56
CA GLY A 55 19.59 1.64 -4.07
C GLY A 55 20.03 0.84 -5.29
N ARG A 56 19.19 -0.03 -5.87
CA ARG A 56 19.55 -0.81 -7.08
C ARG A 56 18.32 -1.12 -7.96
N ALA A 57 18.52 -1.16 -9.27
CA ALA A 57 17.51 -1.67 -10.22
C ALA A 57 17.89 -3.09 -10.65
N GLY A 58 16.90 -3.98 -10.73
CA GLY A 58 17.05 -5.35 -11.23
C GLY A 58 16.20 -5.57 -12.47
N THR A 59 16.76 -6.20 -13.50
CA THR A 59 15.96 -6.65 -14.65
C THR A 59 15.19 -7.92 -14.29
N ARG A 60 14.12 -8.20 -15.03
CA ARG A 60 13.35 -9.44 -14.86
C ARG A 60 14.19 -10.69 -15.03
N GLU A 61 15.05 -10.74 -16.06
CA GLU A 61 15.89 -11.91 -16.36
C GLU A 61 16.87 -12.24 -15.24
N ALA A 62 17.27 -11.20 -14.50
CA ALA A 62 18.11 -11.32 -13.33
C ALA A 62 17.30 -11.41 -12.03
N ALA A 63 16.00 -11.76 -12.04
CA ALA A 63 15.19 -11.85 -10.83
C ALA A 63 14.67 -13.27 -10.61
N ARG A 64 14.87 -13.82 -9.41
CA ARG A 64 14.16 -15.02 -8.95
C ARG A 64 12.98 -14.58 -8.09
N ILE A 65 11.81 -15.12 -8.39
CA ILE A 65 10.55 -14.77 -7.73
C ILE A 65 10.08 -15.96 -6.91
N ARG A 66 9.87 -15.75 -5.61
CA ARG A 66 9.26 -16.71 -4.70
C ARG A 66 7.95 -16.16 -4.18
N ARG A 67 6.85 -16.89 -4.41
CA ARG A 67 5.53 -16.53 -3.88
C ARG A 67 5.47 -16.89 -2.39
N LEU A 68 5.07 -15.93 -1.57
CA LEU A 68 4.88 -16.11 -0.14
C LEU A 68 3.37 -16.27 0.14
N PRO A 69 2.93 -17.38 0.74
CA PRO A 69 1.53 -17.53 1.14
C PRO A 69 1.12 -16.40 2.08
N HIS A 70 0.11 -15.63 1.69
CA HIS A 70 -0.41 -14.53 2.51
C HIS A 70 -1.93 -14.45 2.37
N ARG A 71 -2.65 -14.95 3.39
CA ARG A 71 -4.11 -15.13 3.34
C ARG A 71 -4.87 -13.84 3.02
N LEU A 72 -4.48 -12.73 3.64
CA LEU A 72 -5.11 -11.44 3.38
C LEU A 72 -4.92 -10.98 1.94
N ALA A 73 -3.74 -11.22 1.37
CA ALA A 73 -3.43 -10.80 0.00
C ALA A 73 -4.30 -11.59 -0.98
N ALA A 74 -4.33 -12.92 -0.81
CA ALA A 74 -5.12 -13.80 -1.66
C ALA A 74 -6.63 -13.45 -1.65
N ALA A 75 -7.17 -13.02 -0.50
CA ALA A 75 -8.58 -12.65 -0.37
C ALA A 75 -8.95 -11.34 -1.10
N GLU A 76 -7.97 -10.56 -1.55
CA GLU A 76 -8.15 -9.29 -2.28
C GLU A 76 -7.54 -9.35 -3.69
N ASP A 77 -7.38 -10.55 -4.25
CA ASP A 77 -6.74 -10.79 -5.55
C ASP A 77 -5.32 -10.20 -5.64
N LEU A 78 -4.56 -10.32 -4.54
CA LEU A 78 -3.16 -9.94 -4.44
C LEU A 78 -2.27 -11.15 -4.12
N GLU A 79 -1.00 -11.06 -4.51
CA GLU A 79 0.07 -11.97 -4.13
C GLU A 79 1.20 -11.21 -3.43
N LEU A 80 1.74 -11.80 -2.36
CA LEU A 80 3.00 -11.35 -1.75
C LEU A 80 4.14 -12.16 -2.38
N VAL A 81 5.13 -11.47 -2.91
CA VAL A 81 6.31 -12.09 -3.50
C VAL A 81 7.58 -11.63 -2.80
N GLU A 82 8.58 -12.49 -2.83
CA GLU A 82 9.97 -12.17 -2.52
C GLU A 82 10.79 -12.31 -3.81
N VAL A 83 11.55 -11.26 -4.12
CA VAL A 83 12.34 -11.12 -5.32
C VAL A 83 13.80 -11.03 -4.91
N THR A 84 14.63 -11.91 -5.48
CA THR A 84 16.08 -11.87 -5.28
C THR A 84 16.78 -11.63 -6.62
N ALA A 85 17.81 -10.78 -6.61
CA ALA A 85 18.61 -10.53 -7.80
C ALA A 85 19.52 -11.75 -8.08
N ALA A 86 19.65 -12.15 -9.33
CA ALA A 86 20.52 -13.21 -9.79
C ALA A 86 21.97 -12.75 -9.58
N GLY A 87 22.67 -13.41 -8.67
CA GLY A 87 23.98 -12.99 -8.14
C GLY A 87 23.99 -12.86 -6.62
N ASP A 88 22.84 -12.62 -6.00
CA ASP A 88 22.67 -12.71 -4.53
C ASP A 88 22.56 -14.19 -4.14
N THR A 89 23.70 -14.88 -4.12
CA THR A 89 23.88 -15.92 -3.09
C THR A 89 23.88 -15.15 -1.77
N PRO A 90 23.14 -15.55 -0.72
CA PRO A 90 23.19 -14.85 0.55
C PRO A 90 24.65 -14.85 1.01
N ALA A 91 25.31 -13.69 0.88
CA ALA A 91 26.69 -13.54 1.29
C ALA A 91 26.70 -13.81 2.80
N ALA A 92 27.37 -14.89 3.19
CA ALA A 92 27.87 -14.99 4.56
C ALA A 92 28.59 -13.66 4.85
N ALA A 93 28.21 -13.00 5.94
CA ALA A 93 28.74 -11.70 6.30
C ALA A 93 30.29 -11.73 6.29
N SER A 94 30.89 -11.15 5.27
CA SER A 94 32.33 -10.89 5.21
C SER A 94 32.60 -9.48 5.72
N PRO A 95 33.62 -9.25 6.57
CA PRO A 95 33.75 -8.01 7.33
C PRO A 95 34.48 -6.88 6.60
N ASP A 96 34.92 -7.06 5.37
CA ASP A 96 35.90 -6.15 4.77
C ASP A 96 35.28 -5.27 3.67
N GLY A 97 35.14 -3.98 4.00
CA GLY A 97 34.67 -2.93 3.12
C GLY A 97 35.64 -2.64 1.98
N GLY A 98 35.14 -2.73 0.75
CA GLY A 98 35.81 -2.26 -0.46
C GLY A 98 34.82 -1.49 -1.32
N GLY A 99 35.14 -0.22 -1.58
CA GLY A 99 34.22 0.77 -2.14
C GLY A 99 33.70 0.46 -3.54
N LEU A 100 32.40 0.76 -3.72
CA LEU A 100 31.78 1.02 -5.01
C LEU A 100 31.43 2.51 -5.05
N GLU A 101 31.75 3.13 -6.17
CA GLU A 101 31.65 4.57 -6.42
C GLU A 101 30.22 5.09 -6.21
N SER A 102 30.11 6.16 -5.42
CA SER A 102 28.88 6.82 -5.02
C SER A 102 28.37 7.73 -6.15
N GLY A 103 27.39 7.24 -6.91
CA GLY A 103 26.64 8.01 -7.90
C GLY A 103 25.22 8.33 -7.45
N GLY A 104 24.99 9.51 -6.88
CA GLY A 104 23.67 10.13 -6.67
C GLY A 104 22.82 9.58 -5.52
N PRO A 105 21.80 10.32 -5.02
CA PRO A 105 21.05 9.91 -3.84
C PRO A 105 20.32 8.60 -4.11
N ALA A 106 20.76 7.54 -3.43
CA ALA A 106 20.20 6.20 -3.48
C ALA A 106 18.79 6.17 -2.86
N GLY A 107 17.82 6.77 -3.56
CA GLY A 107 16.41 6.79 -3.20
C GLY A 107 15.75 5.49 -3.60
N GLY A 108 15.75 4.54 -2.68
CA GLY A 108 15.19 3.20 -2.86
C GLY A 108 13.67 3.07 -2.97
N GLY A 109 12.94 4.19 -2.88
CA GLY A 109 11.48 4.22 -2.92
C GLY A 109 10.91 4.38 -4.33
N LEU A 110 9.57 4.42 -4.39
CA LEU A 110 8.79 4.88 -5.54
C LEU A 110 9.35 6.20 -6.11
N ASP A 111 9.34 6.35 -7.44
CA ASP A 111 9.44 7.70 -8.02
C ASP A 111 8.19 8.52 -7.68
N ALA A 112 8.27 9.84 -7.81
CA ALA A 112 7.19 10.75 -7.41
C ALA A 112 5.86 10.46 -8.13
N ALA A 113 5.91 10.03 -9.41
CA ALA A 113 4.70 9.72 -10.16
C ALA A 113 4.05 8.42 -9.66
N ALA A 114 4.85 7.39 -9.38
CA ALA A 114 4.37 6.14 -8.84
C ALA A 114 3.89 6.28 -7.37
N ALA A 115 4.54 7.15 -6.59
CA ALA A 115 4.10 7.49 -5.24
C ALA A 115 2.75 8.21 -5.26
N LEU A 116 2.57 9.17 -6.17
CA LEU A 116 1.29 9.85 -6.37
C LEU A 116 0.18 8.88 -6.85
N ASP A 117 0.48 7.99 -7.79
CA ASP A 117 -0.50 7.00 -8.25
C ASP A 117 -0.88 6.02 -7.14
N LEU A 118 0.09 5.57 -6.32
CA LEU A 118 -0.20 4.74 -5.14
C LEU A 118 -1.05 5.49 -4.11
N ALA A 119 -0.78 6.77 -3.87
CA ALA A 119 -1.62 7.60 -3.00
C ALA A 119 -3.06 7.64 -3.52
N GLY A 120 -3.24 7.81 -4.84
CA GLY A 120 -4.55 7.72 -5.49
C GLY A 120 -5.26 6.39 -5.24
N VAL A 121 -4.56 5.26 -5.41
CA VAL A 121 -5.11 3.92 -5.11
C VAL A 121 -5.56 3.83 -3.64
N ARG A 122 -4.71 4.24 -2.70
CA ARG A 122 -5.00 4.18 -1.26
C ARG A 122 -6.20 5.05 -0.87
N ILE A 123 -6.30 6.26 -1.43
CA ILE A 123 -7.47 7.13 -1.24
C ILE A 123 -8.73 6.43 -1.72
N GLY A 124 -8.73 5.83 -2.92
CA GLY A 124 -9.91 5.13 -3.44
C GLY A 124 -10.37 3.96 -2.55
N VAL A 125 -9.42 3.19 -2.02
CA VAL A 125 -9.71 2.13 -1.04
C VAL A 125 -10.29 2.69 0.26
N ALA A 126 -9.69 3.76 0.79
CA ALA A 126 -10.12 4.40 2.03
C ALA A 126 -11.52 5.02 1.90
N GLU A 127 -11.82 5.66 0.77
CA GLU A 127 -13.15 6.17 0.45
C GLU A 127 -14.21 5.07 0.43
N ALA A 128 -13.94 3.96 -0.29
CA ALA A 128 -14.87 2.84 -0.33
C ALA A 128 -15.06 2.20 1.06
N ALA A 129 -14.02 2.17 1.90
CA ALA A 129 -14.13 1.70 3.27
C ALA A 129 -14.92 2.67 4.16
N LEU A 130 -14.77 3.99 3.99
CA LEU A 130 -15.54 5.00 4.71
C LEU A 130 -17.03 4.96 4.37
N ASP A 131 -17.37 4.75 3.09
CA ASP A 131 -18.76 4.52 2.66
C ASP A 131 -19.36 3.30 3.38
N ARG A 132 -18.63 2.17 3.40
CA ARG A 132 -19.05 0.95 4.09
C ARG A 132 -19.15 1.15 5.60
N ALA A 133 -18.24 1.90 6.20
CA ALA A 133 -18.29 2.23 7.63
C ALA A 133 -19.52 3.06 7.96
N THR A 134 -19.85 4.05 7.13
CA THR A 134 -21.03 4.90 7.31
C THR A 134 -22.32 4.09 7.19
N ALA A 135 -22.41 3.19 6.21
CA ALA A 135 -23.53 2.25 6.08
C ALA A 135 -23.65 1.33 7.31
N TYR A 136 -22.54 0.70 7.72
CA TYR A 136 -22.48 -0.16 8.90
C TYR A 136 -22.94 0.55 10.19
N LEU A 137 -22.46 1.78 10.42
CA LEU A 137 -22.83 2.60 11.57
C LEU A 137 -24.30 3.07 11.52
N GLY A 138 -24.87 3.20 10.32
CA GLY A 138 -26.28 3.49 10.10
C GLY A 138 -27.19 2.32 10.47
N GLU A 139 -26.74 1.09 10.30
CA GLU A 139 -27.51 -0.11 10.64
C GLU A 139 -27.32 -0.55 12.10
N ARG A 140 -26.13 -0.30 12.67
CA ARG A 140 -25.77 -0.78 14.00
C ARG A 140 -26.45 0.03 15.11
N LEU A 141 -27.15 -0.65 16.01
CA LEU A 141 -27.80 -0.03 17.18
C LEU A 141 -26.90 -0.08 18.43
N SER A 142 -27.00 0.96 19.25
CA SER A 142 -26.52 1.01 20.63
C SER A 142 -27.46 1.89 21.47
N ASP A 143 -27.86 1.39 22.64
CA ASP A 143 -28.88 1.99 23.52
C ASP A 143 -30.10 2.53 22.75
N GLY A 144 -30.70 1.66 21.92
CA GLY A 144 -31.94 1.95 21.20
C GLY A 144 -31.84 2.96 20.04
N SER A 145 -30.64 3.41 19.65
CA SER A 145 -30.46 4.30 18.49
C SER A 145 -29.29 3.86 17.60
N GLN A 146 -29.32 4.27 16.33
CA GLN A 146 -28.25 3.99 15.38
C GLN A 146 -26.95 4.68 15.82
N LEU A 147 -25.83 3.97 15.74
CA LEU A 147 -24.52 4.49 16.14
C LEU A 147 -24.14 5.75 15.37
N ILE A 148 -24.50 5.86 14.09
CA ILE A 148 -24.22 7.05 13.27
C ILE A 148 -24.89 8.33 13.81
N ARG A 149 -25.89 8.23 14.70
CA ARG A 149 -26.54 9.40 15.32
C ARG A 149 -25.81 9.90 16.56
N ARG A 150 -24.78 9.19 17.02
CA ARG A 150 -23.98 9.60 18.18
C ARG A 150 -22.97 10.65 17.73
N GLN A 151 -22.93 11.80 18.41
CA GLN A 151 -22.07 12.93 18.05
C GLN A 151 -20.58 12.55 17.94
N LEU A 152 -20.09 11.68 18.84
CA LEU A 152 -18.71 11.19 18.78
C LEU A 152 -18.43 10.41 17.49
N VAL A 153 -19.37 9.57 17.05
CA VAL A 153 -19.26 8.80 15.80
C VAL A 153 -19.30 9.74 14.59
N GLN A 154 -20.20 10.72 14.60
CA GLN A 154 -20.30 11.72 13.53
C GLN A 154 -19.02 12.55 13.40
N GLY A 155 -18.45 12.97 14.54
CA GLY A 155 -17.15 13.65 14.59
C GLY A 155 -16.05 12.79 13.96
N SER A 156 -15.91 11.54 14.38
CA SER A 156 -14.88 10.64 13.81
C SER A 156 -15.05 10.39 12.31
N VAL A 157 -16.29 10.28 11.81
CA VAL A 157 -16.57 10.15 10.37
C VAL A 157 -16.20 11.43 9.62
N ALA A 158 -16.55 12.60 10.18
CA ALA A 158 -16.23 13.89 9.58
C ALA A 158 -14.72 14.17 9.55
N ASP A 159 -14.00 13.84 10.62
CA ASP A 159 -12.55 13.97 10.71
C ASP A 159 -11.87 13.06 9.67
N ALA A 160 -12.30 11.79 9.56
CA ALA A 160 -11.76 10.87 8.57
C ALA A 160 -12.02 11.33 7.12
N ALA A 161 -13.23 11.82 6.83
CA ALA A 161 -13.56 12.38 5.53
C ALA A 161 -12.69 13.61 5.21
N THR A 162 -12.52 14.51 6.17
CA THR A 162 -11.72 15.74 6.01
C THR A 162 -10.26 15.42 5.75
N GLU A 163 -9.66 14.51 6.52
CA GLU A 163 -8.26 14.10 6.31
C GLU A 163 -8.05 13.39 4.97
N LEU A 164 -9.01 12.59 4.51
CA LEU A 164 -8.95 11.99 3.16
C LEU A 164 -8.96 13.06 2.06
N GLU A 165 -9.81 14.08 2.17
CA GLU A 165 -9.84 15.18 1.21
C GLU A 165 -8.54 15.99 1.22
N LEU A 166 -7.94 16.22 2.39
CA LEU A 166 -6.63 16.87 2.49
C LEU A 166 -5.52 16.02 1.82
N CYS A 167 -5.55 14.70 2.00
CA CYS A 167 -4.61 13.80 1.32
C CYS A 167 -4.84 13.80 -0.20
N ALA A 168 -6.10 13.86 -0.65
CA ALA A 168 -6.46 13.89 -2.07
C ALA A 168 -6.07 15.20 -2.77
N ALA A 169 -6.09 16.31 -2.05
CA ALA A 169 -5.63 17.61 -2.54
C ALA A 169 -4.10 17.67 -2.70
N ASP A 170 -3.35 16.84 -1.97
CA ASP A 170 -1.89 16.75 -2.09
C ASP A 170 -1.48 16.00 -3.37
N ARG A 171 -0.80 16.71 -4.27
CA ARG A 171 -0.34 16.18 -5.57
C ARG A 171 1.12 15.73 -5.56
N SER A 172 1.78 15.68 -4.40
CA SER A 172 3.18 15.28 -4.27
C SER A 172 3.38 13.77 -4.21
N GLY A 173 2.42 13.03 -3.64
CA GLY A 173 2.63 11.62 -3.30
C GLY A 173 3.76 11.41 -2.29
N SER A 174 4.07 12.42 -1.47
CA SER A 174 5.21 12.36 -0.55
C SER A 174 5.05 11.27 0.52
N ALA A 175 6.15 10.93 1.18
CA ALA A 175 6.12 10.03 2.34
C ALA A 175 5.18 10.54 3.45
N ASP A 176 5.02 11.86 3.58
CA ASP A 176 4.10 12.45 4.56
C ASP A 176 2.63 12.16 4.20
N VAL A 177 2.24 12.28 2.92
CA VAL A 177 0.90 11.88 2.47
C VAL A 177 0.64 10.42 2.78
N HIS A 178 1.61 9.53 2.50
CA HIS A 178 1.46 8.12 2.81
C HIS A 178 1.36 7.82 4.31
N ARG A 179 2.04 8.60 5.16
CA ARG A 179 1.93 8.52 6.62
C ARG A 179 0.54 8.95 7.08
N ARG A 180 0.05 10.12 6.63
CA ARG A 180 -1.30 10.61 6.93
C ARG A 180 -2.39 9.67 6.44
N LEU A 181 -2.22 9.08 5.26
CA LEU A 181 -3.10 8.03 4.74
C LEU A 181 -3.14 6.83 5.68
N SER A 182 -2.02 6.39 6.24
CA SER A 182 -1.99 5.27 7.19
C SER A 182 -2.73 5.60 8.49
N GLU A 183 -2.69 6.87 8.93
CA GLU A 183 -3.40 7.34 10.12
C GLU A 183 -4.91 7.40 9.89
N VAL A 184 -5.37 7.95 8.76
CA VAL A 184 -6.81 8.02 8.45
C VAL A 184 -7.38 6.64 8.12
N GLU A 185 -6.65 5.77 7.42
CA GLU A 185 -7.04 4.37 7.18
C GLU A 185 -7.25 3.63 8.51
N TRP A 186 -6.37 3.85 9.50
CA TRP A 186 -6.54 3.28 10.83
C TRP A 186 -7.79 3.82 11.55
N SER A 187 -8.03 5.12 11.47
CA SER A 187 -9.25 5.72 12.03
C SER A 187 -10.52 5.14 11.40
N ILE A 188 -10.53 4.95 10.07
CA ILE A 188 -11.65 4.31 9.36
C ILE A 188 -11.82 2.86 9.79
N ALA A 189 -10.73 2.10 9.94
CA ALA A 189 -10.80 0.71 10.42
C ALA A 189 -11.45 0.64 11.82
N CYS A 190 -11.15 1.59 12.70
CA CYS A 190 -11.74 1.67 14.05
C CYS A 190 -13.26 1.93 14.04
N LEU A 191 -13.82 2.54 12.99
CA LEU A 191 -15.28 2.76 12.86
C LEU A 191 -16.07 1.45 12.79
N PHE A 192 -15.45 0.34 12.38
CA PHE A 192 -16.05 -0.99 12.39
C PHE A 192 -16.02 -1.67 13.78
N GLY A 193 -15.46 -1.02 14.80
CA GLY A 193 -15.23 -1.61 16.12
C GLY A 193 -14.37 -2.88 16.04
N GLY A 194 -14.76 -3.93 16.76
CA GLY A 194 -14.05 -5.22 16.73
C GLY A 194 -13.91 -5.83 15.33
N GLY A 195 -14.85 -5.55 14.41
CA GLY A 195 -14.80 -6.02 13.03
C GLY A 195 -13.63 -5.46 12.22
N GLY A 196 -13.10 -4.30 12.60
CA GLY A 196 -11.95 -3.68 11.93
C GLY A 196 -10.63 -4.44 12.14
N TYR A 197 -10.58 -5.32 13.14
CA TYR A 197 -9.40 -6.14 13.48
C TYR A 197 -9.47 -7.55 12.88
N LEU A 198 -10.60 -7.94 12.31
CA LEU A 198 -10.77 -9.27 11.74
C LEU A 198 -10.06 -9.35 10.40
N LEU A 199 -9.34 -10.46 10.19
CA LEU A 199 -8.63 -10.74 8.94
C LEU A 199 -9.60 -10.77 7.75
N ASP A 200 -10.81 -11.28 7.95
CA ASP A 200 -11.87 -11.32 6.92
C ASP A 200 -12.91 -10.20 7.11
N GLY A 201 -12.53 -9.16 7.83
CA GLY A 201 -13.39 -8.02 8.15
C GLY A 201 -13.43 -6.94 7.07
N PRO A 202 -14.36 -5.98 7.19
CA PRO A 202 -14.57 -4.92 6.20
C PRO A 202 -13.38 -3.95 6.05
N ALA A 203 -12.45 -3.93 7.02
CA ALA A 203 -11.25 -3.12 6.98
C ALA A 203 -10.05 -3.80 6.29
N ARG A 204 -10.18 -5.07 5.85
CA ARG A 204 -9.08 -5.83 5.22
C ARG A 204 -8.38 -5.07 4.08
N PRO A 205 -9.09 -4.40 3.14
CA PRO A 205 -8.43 -3.64 2.08
C PRO A 205 -7.51 -2.54 2.59
N LEU A 206 -7.82 -1.91 3.74
CA LEU A 206 -7.00 -0.85 4.33
C LEU A 206 -5.68 -1.40 4.87
N HIS A 207 -5.72 -2.55 5.54
CA HIS A 207 -4.51 -3.24 6.03
C HIS A 207 -3.57 -3.63 4.89
N LEU A 208 -4.12 -4.09 3.77
CA LEU A 208 -3.33 -4.43 2.59
C LEU A 208 -2.83 -3.20 1.83
N ALA A 209 -3.62 -2.12 1.75
CA ALA A 209 -3.21 -0.86 1.13
C ALA A 209 -1.98 -0.30 1.87
N ARG A 210 -1.98 -0.37 3.20
CA ARG A 210 -0.82 -0.08 4.03
C ARG A 210 0.35 -1.03 3.77
N LEU A 211 0.11 -2.35 3.73
CA LEU A 211 1.16 -3.33 3.44
C LEU A 211 1.83 -3.05 2.08
N VAL A 212 1.06 -2.70 1.05
CA VAL A 212 1.60 -2.32 -0.26
C VAL A 212 2.52 -1.10 -0.11
N ALA A 213 2.06 -0.05 0.57
CA ALA A 213 2.86 1.13 0.84
C ALA A 213 4.14 0.80 1.62
N ASP A 214 4.07 -0.05 2.65
CA ASP A 214 5.25 -0.48 3.41
C ASP A 214 6.21 -1.31 2.54
N THR A 215 5.72 -2.05 1.56
CA THR A 215 6.61 -2.79 0.63
C THR A 215 7.18 -1.91 -0.48
N TRP A 216 6.53 -0.81 -0.86
CA TRP A 216 6.91 -0.03 -2.05
C TRP A 216 7.53 1.33 -1.72
N ALA A 217 7.14 1.93 -0.60
CA ALA A 217 7.52 3.27 -0.19
C ALA A 217 8.40 3.30 1.07
N ALA A 218 8.64 2.15 1.73
CA ALA A 218 9.46 2.14 2.93
C ALA A 218 10.89 2.60 2.63
N PRO A 219 11.45 3.51 3.46
CA PRO A 219 12.85 3.88 3.35
C PRO A 219 13.73 2.66 3.60
N ALA A 220 14.93 2.68 3.03
CA ALA A 220 15.90 1.58 3.12
C ALA A 220 16.42 1.29 4.54
N ASP A 221 15.96 2.01 5.57
CA ASP A 221 16.54 1.97 6.91
C ASP A 221 15.98 0.78 7.73
N PRO A 222 16.81 -0.23 8.06
CA PRO A 222 16.42 -1.36 8.89
C PRO A 222 16.43 -1.03 10.39
N GLY A 223 16.90 0.15 10.81
CA GLY A 223 17.29 0.45 12.20
C GLY A 223 16.16 0.81 13.17
N ARG A 224 14.90 0.85 12.76
CA ARG A 224 13.82 1.44 13.58
C ARG A 224 12.84 0.45 14.23
N TRP A 225 13.14 -0.85 14.17
CA TRP A 225 12.43 -1.88 14.94
C TRP A 225 13.44 -2.76 15.68
N GLY A 226 14.10 -2.15 16.66
CA GLY A 226 14.86 -2.83 17.73
C GLY A 226 14.14 -2.68 19.06
#